data_AF-A0A1G5VTI2-F1
#
_entry.id   AF-A0A1G5VTI2-F1
#
_cell.length_a   1.000
_cell.length_b   1.000
_cell.length_c   1.000
_cell.angle_alpha   90.00
_cell.angle_beta   90.00
_cell.angle_gamma   90.00
#
_symmetry.space_group_name_H-M   'P 1'
#
loop_
_entity.id
_entity.type
_entity.pdbx_description
1 polymer ?
#
loop_
_entity_poly.entity_id
_entity_poly.type
_entity_poly.pdbx_seq_one_letter_code
_entity_poly.pdbx_strand_id
1 'polypeptide(L)'
;MALVKMSLDPFKPLPPLTEEQIKMLEEAEKMPFVYDEENPPLTKEQLKQMKHIDEFTEEELKKYKGLAILKRYDECKKTVSLRLPAKTIRKAKSLGKGYTSILARIIEYGLDHEEILEKCL
;
A
#
# COMPACT_ATOMS: atom_id res chain seq x y z
N MET A 1 28.41 -0.89 -12.91
CA MET A 1 27.64 0.29 -12.47
C MET A 1 26.96 -0.06 -11.16
N ALA A 2 27.28 0.65 -10.07
CA ALA A 2 26.66 0.43 -8.77
C ALA A 2 25.27 1.09 -8.73
N LEU A 3 24.27 0.37 -8.25
CA LEU A 3 22.92 0.90 -8.04
C LEU A 3 22.91 1.79 -6.79
N VAL A 4 22.80 3.10 -6.99
CA VAL A 4 22.56 4.05 -5.89
C VAL A 4 21.08 3.99 -5.52
N LYS A 5 20.77 3.41 -4.36
CA LYS A 5 19.41 3.41 -3.82
C LYS A 5 19.10 4.79 -3.24
N MET A 6 18.38 5.62 -3.99
CA MET A 6 17.83 6.89 -3.49
C MET A 6 16.48 6.61 -2.81
N SER A 7 16.43 6.72 -1.49
CA SER A 7 15.18 6.74 -0.72
C SER A 7 14.73 8.19 -0.53
N LEU A 8 13.57 8.54 -1.10
CA LEU A 8 12.91 9.81 -0.81
C LEU A 8 12.20 9.68 0.55
N ASP A 9 12.63 10.48 1.53
CA ASP A 9 11.96 10.59 2.82
C ASP A 9 10.97 11.76 2.76
N PRO A 10 9.64 11.49 2.72
CA PRO A 10 8.63 12.55 2.60
C PRO A 10 8.49 13.41 3.86
N PHE A 11 9.11 13.04 4.97
CA PHE A 11 9.04 13.77 6.24
C PHE A 11 10.31 14.57 6.55
N LYS A 12 11.35 14.45 5.71
CA LYS A 12 12.56 15.24 5.85
C LYS A 12 12.29 16.66 5.34
N PRO A 13 12.54 17.73 6.14
CA PRO A 13 12.41 19.09 5.65
C PRO A 13 13.37 19.31 4.49
N LEU A 14 12.84 19.80 3.37
CA LEU A 14 13.64 20.17 2.20
C LEU A 14 14.51 21.38 2.55
N PRO A 15 15.76 21.44 2.05
CA PRO A 15 16.57 22.64 2.17
C PRO A 15 15.88 23.82 1.44
N PRO A 16 16.18 25.08 1.84
CA PRO A 16 15.68 26.24 1.11
C PRO A 16 16.15 26.21 -0.35
N LEU A 17 15.30 26.66 -1.27
CA LEU A 17 15.61 26.73 -2.70
C LEU A 17 16.80 27.66 -2.96
N THR A 18 17.64 27.30 -3.91
CA THR A 18 18.71 28.19 -4.39
C THR A 18 18.14 29.29 -5.28
N GLU A 19 18.85 30.42 -5.41
CA GLU A 19 18.45 31.54 -6.26
C GLU A 19 18.24 31.12 -7.73
N GLU A 20 19.07 30.19 -8.22
CA GLU A 20 18.92 29.60 -9.55
C GLU A 20 17.61 28.81 -9.70
N GLN A 21 17.23 28.02 -8.68
CA GLN A 21 15.98 27.27 -8.69
C GLN A 21 14.77 28.20 -8.65
N ILE A 22 14.85 29.30 -7.89
CA ILE A 22 13.79 30.31 -7.85
C ILE A 22 13.62 30.95 -9.23
N LYS A 23 14.72 31.32 -9.88
CA LYS A 23 14.68 31.89 -11.24
C LYS A 23 14.10 30.92 -12.27
N MET A 24 14.46 29.63 -12.18
CA MET A 24 13.86 28.60 -13.03
C MET A 24 12.34 28.49 -12.84
N LEU A 25 11.84 28.63 -11.61
CA LEU A 25 10.40 28.62 -11.32
C LEU A 25 9.71 29.85 -11.92
N GLU A 26 10.30 31.04 -11.79
CA GLU A 26 9.76 32.27 -12.37
C GLU A 26 9.73 32.24 -13.91
N GLU A 27 10.72 31.61 -14.54
CA GLU A 27 10.75 31.41 -15.99
C GLU A 27 9.70 30.38 -16.43
N ALA A 28 9.55 29.29 -15.68
CA ALA A 28 8.55 28.26 -15.95
C ALA A 28 7.12 28.81 -15.82
N GLU A 29 6.86 29.69 -14.86
CA GLU A 29 5.56 30.34 -14.68
C GLU A 29 5.16 31.19 -15.90
N LYS A 30 6.13 31.75 -16.62
CA LYS A 30 5.91 32.57 -17.82
C LYS A 30 5.77 31.75 -19.10
N MET A 31 6.02 30.44 -19.06
CA MET A 31 5.92 29.60 -20.26
C MET A 31 4.44 29.37 -20.65
N PRO A 32 4.09 29.47 -21.94
CA PRO A 32 2.73 29.22 -22.39
C PRO A 32 2.39 27.73 -22.24
N PHE A 33 1.19 27.45 -21.70
CA PHE A 33 0.68 26.10 -21.56
C PHE A 33 0.13 25.61 -22.91
N VAL A 34 0.83 24.66 -23.54
CA VAL A 34 0.45 24.08 -24.83
C VAL A 34 0.28 22.57 -24.65
N TYR A 35 -0.84 22.03 -25.15
CA TYR A 35 -1.09 20.59 -25.15
C TYR A 35 -0.32 19.93 -26.29
N ASP A 36 0.24 18.75 -26.02
CA ASP A 36 0.89 17.92 -27.03
C ASP A 36 -0.17 17.30 -27.97
N GLU A 37 0.22 17.03 -29.22
CA GLU A 37 -0.62 16.31 -30.19
C GLU A 37 -0.93 14.89 -29.72
N GLU A 38 0.01 14.23 -29.03
CA GLU A 38 -0.21 12.89 -28.44
C GLU A 38 -0.97 12.94 -27.09
N ASN A 39 -1.12 14.11 -26.48
CA ASN A 39 -1.82 14.29 -25.20
C ASN A 39 -2.81 15.47 -25.24
N PRO A 40 -3.89 15.34 -26.03
CA PRO A 40 -4.89 16.38 -26.17
C PRO A 40 -5.65 16.63 -24.86
N PRO A 41 -6.24 17.83 -24.67
CA PRO A 41 -7.06 18.11 -23.51
C PRO A 41 -8.23 17.13 -23.41
N LEU A 42 -8.48 16.62 -22.20
CA LEU A 42 -9.61 15.74 -21.94
C LEU A 42 -10.92 16.44 -22.32
N THR A 43 -11.81 15.69 -22.96
CA THR A 43 -13.14 16.19 -23.29
C THR A 43 -13.97 16.38 -22.03
N LYS A 44 -14.93 17.32 -22.06
CA LYS A 44 -15.82 17.63 -20.93
C LYS A 44 -16.57 16.39 -20.40
N GLU A 45 -16.79 15.39 -21.23
CA GLU A 45 -17.42 14.12 -20.87
C GLU A 45 -16.46 13.20 -20.11
N GLN A 46 -15.20 13.10 -20.53
CA GLN A 46 -14.16 12.35 -19.83
C GLN A 46 -13.83 12.98 -18.47
N LEU A 47 -13.80 14.31 -18.40
CA LEU A 47 -13.66 15.06 -17.14
C LEU A 47 -14.80 14.75 -16.16
N LYS A 48 -16.05 14.62 -16.62
CA LYS A 48 -17.19 14.22 -15.78
C LYS A 48 -17.13 12.76 -15.30
N GLN A 49 -16.43 11.88 -16.03
CA GLN A 49 -16.24 10.48 -15.63
C GLN A 49 -15.12 10.32 -14.60
N MET A 50 -14.15 11.23 -14.61
CA MET A 50 -13.12 11.33 -13.58
C MET A 50 -13.75 11.96 -12.33
N LYS A 51 -14.35 11.13 -11.47
CA LYS A 51 -14.80 11.56 -10.14
C LYS A 51 -13.64 12.25 -9.44
N HIS A 52 -13.78 13.54 -9.15
CA HIS A 52 -12.72 14.30 -8.51
C HIS A 52 -12.51 13.73 -7.10
N ILE A 53 -11.25 13.67 -6.64
CA ILE A 53 -10.94 13.29 -5.25
C ILE A 53 -11.68 14.22 -4.27
N ASP A 54 -11.99 15.43 -4.72
CA ASP A 54 -12.74 16.49 -4.01
C ASP A 54 -14.23 16.18 -3.85
N GLU A 55 -14.79 15.26 -4.65
CA GLU A 55 -16.19 14.84 -4.57
C GLU A 55 -16.42 13.69 -3.57
N PHE A 56 -15.35 13.08 -3.06
CA PHE A 56 -15.48 12.11 -1.99
C PHE A 56 -15.74 12.85 -0.68
N THR A 57 -16.83 12.51 -0.01
CA THR A 57 -17.13 13.06 1.32
C THR A 57 -15.97 12.73 2.27
N GLU A 58 -15.68 13.58 3.26
CA GLU A 58 -14.64 13.29 4.27
C GLU A 58 -14.84 11.92 4.93
N GLU A 59 -16.09 11.49 5.08
CA GLU A 59 -16.49 10.18 5.60
C GLU A 59 -16.08 9.04 4.67
N GLU A 60 -16.22 9.22 3.37
CA GLU A 60 -15.78 8.25 2.36
C GLU A 60 -14.25 8.19 2.31
N LEU A 61 -13.57 9.34 2.31
CA LEU A 61 -12.12 9.40 2.41
C LEU A 61 -11.59 8.80 3.71
N LYS A 62 -12.25 9.02 4.86
CA LYS A 62 -11.94 8.38 6.14
C LYS A 62 -12.25 6.88 6.11
N LYS A 63 -13.31 6.46 5.42
CA LYS A 63 -13.62 5.05 5.19
C LYS A 63 -12.56 4.38 4.32
N TYR A 64 -12.12 4.98 3.22
CA TYR A 64 -11.10 4.40 2.34
C TYR A 64 -9.69 4.48 2.94
N LYS A 65 -9.31 5.59 3.59
CA LYS A 65 -8.05 5.70 4.34
C LYS A 65 -8.06 4.78 5.55
N GLY A 66 -9.15 4.76 6.31
CA GLY A 66 -9.35 3.87 7.45
C GLY A 66 -9.33 2.40 7.05
N LEU A 67 -10.02 2.02 5.98
CA LEU A 67 -10.02 0.65 5.46
C LEU A 67 -8.65 0.24 4.93
N ALA A 68 -7.91 1.13 4.25
CA ALA A 68 -6.56 0.85 3.80
C ALA A 68 -5.58 0.70 4.98
N ILE A 69 -5.74 1.51 6.04
CA ILE A 69 -4.94 1.41 7.27
C ILE A 69 -5.32 0.15 8.06
N LEU A 70 -6.61 -0.18 8.16
CA LEU A 70 -7.12 -1.39 8.82
C LEU A 70 -6.66 -2.65 8.10
N LYS A 71 -6.77 -2.70 6.77
CA LYS A 71 -6.21 -3.79 5.96
C LYS A 71 -4.71 -3.93 6.20
N ARG A 72 -3.96 -2.83 6.21
CA ARG A 72 -2.53 -2.88 6.56
C ARG A 72 -2.31 -3.39 7.98
N TYR A 73 -3.15 -3.02 8.95
CA TYR A 73 -3.04 -3.45 10.33
C TYR A 73 -3.29 -4.96 10.49
N ASP A 74 -4.32 -5.49 9.84
CA ASP A 74 -4.73 -6.89 9.88
C ASP A 74 -3.80 -7.79 9.02
N GLU A 75 -3.36 -7.32 7.86
CA GLU A 75 -2.45 -8.05 6.96
C GLU A 75 -0.99 -8.00 7.43
N CYS A 76 -0.65 -7.10 8.37
CA CYS A 76 0.66 -7.07 9.00
C CYS A 76 0.81 -8.26 9.94
N LYS A 77 1.39 -9.35 9.40
CA LYS A 77 1.76 -10.57 10.14
C LYS A 77 2.41 -10.24 11.48
N LYS A 78 1.75 -10.60 12.58
CA LYS A 78 2.30 -10.48 13.93
C LYS A 78 3.12 -11.72 14.26
N THR A 79 4.27 -11.52 14.90
CA THR A 79 5.09 -12.64 15.38
C THR A 79 4.48 -13.22 16.64
N VAL A 80 4.09 -14.49 16.60
CA VAL A 80 3.56 -15.24 17.74
C VAL A 80 4.43 -16.48 17.99
N SER A 81 4.53 -16.90 19.26
CA SER A 81 5.24 -18.12 19.65
C SER A 81 4.23 -19.19 20.07
N LEU A 82 4.18 -20.30 19.35
CA LEU A 82 3.26 -21.41 19.59
C LEU A 82 4.04 -22.68 19.95
N ARG A 83 3.57 -23.41 20.98
CA ARG A 83 4.11 -24.72 21.32
C ARG A 83 3.37 -25.79 20.54
N LEU A 84 4.10 -26.55 19.72
CA LEU A 84 3.54 -27.61 18.89
C LEU A 84 4.30 -28.93 19.13
N PRO A 85 3.63 -30.08 19.02
CA PRO A 85 4.31 -31.38 19.02
C PRO A 85 5.36 -31.47 17.91
N ALA A 86 6.48 -32.16 18.18
CA ALA A 86 7.58 -32.30 17.22
C ALA A 86 7.14 -32.93 15.88
N LYS A 87 6.18 -33.86 15.91
CA LYS A 87 5.57 -34.46 14.71
C LYS A 87 4.92 -33.42 13.80
N THR A 88 4.23 -32.44 14.38
CA THR A 88 3.52 -31.38 13.66
C THR A 88 4.52 -30.42 13.02
N ILE A 89 5.59 -30.07 13.74
CA ILE A 89 6.66 -29.20 13.20
C ILE A 89 7.36 -29.87 12.01
N ARG A 90 7.64 -31.17 12.09
CA ARG A 90 8.24 -31.93 10.98
C ARG A 90 7.32 -31.91 9.74
N LYS A 91 6.03 -32.18 9.92
CA LYS A 91 5.03 -32.14 8.84
C LYS A 91 4.88 -30.74 8.23
N ALA A 92 4.95 -29.69 9.05
CA ALA A 92 4.91 -28.33 8.54
C ALA A 92 6.16 -28.05 7.67
N LYS A 93 7.37 -28.31 8.19
CA LYS A 93 8.63 -28.06 7.47
C LYS A 93 8.74 -28.84 6.15
N SER A 94 8.13 -30.02 6.04
CA SER A 94 8.12 -30.77 4.77
C SER A 94 7.32 -30.11 3.66
N LEU A 95 6.50 -29.09 3.95
CA LEU A 95 5.76 -28.30 2.94
C LEU A 95 6.66 -27.31 2.18
N GLY A 96 7.95 -27.22 2.52
CA GLY A 96 8.95 -26.40 1.81
C GLY A 96 9.15 -25.00 2.42
N LYS A 97 9.90 -24.14 1.71
CA LYS A 97 10.38 -22.82 2.20
C LYS A 97 9.26 -21.86 2.65
N GLY A 98 8.03 -22.08 2.19
CA GLY A 98 6.84 -21.28 2.54
C GLY A 98 5.99 -21.83 3.68
N TYR A 99 6.44 -22.86 4.39
CA TYR A 99 5.62 -23.56 5.38
C TYR A 99 5.02 -22.67 6.47
N THR A 100 5.70 -21.59 6.85
CA THR A 100 5.21 -20.63 7.85
C THR A 100 4.00 -19.85 7.36
N SER A 101 3.94 -19.51 6.07
CA SER A 101 2.79 -18.83 5.48
C SER A 101 1.61 -19.79 5.29
N ILE A 102 1.89 -21.07 4.99
CA ILE A 102 0.86 -22.11 4.93
C ILE A 102 0.27 -22.35 6.33
N LEU A 103 1.12 -22.43 7.36
CA LEU A 103 0.66 -22.54 8.76
C LEU A 103 -0.23 -21.38 9.17
N ALA A 104 0.15 -20.14 8.83
CA ALA A 104 -0.68 -18.97 9.13
C ALA A 104 -2.07 -19.10 8.52
N ARG A 105 -2.16 -19.47 7.24
CA ARG A 105 -3.44 -19.67 6.55
C ARG A 105 -4.28 -20.81 7.13
N ILE A 106 -3.64 -21.90 7.59
CA ILE A 106 -4.34 -23.00 8.27
C ILE A 106 -4.94 -22.52 9.59
N ILE A 107 -4.21 -21.70 10.35
CA ILE A 107 -4.68 -21.15 11.62
C ILE A 107 -5.85 -20.20 11.37
N GLU A 108 -5.73 -19.27 10.42
CA GLU A 108 -6.82 -18.38 9.99
C GLU A 108 -8.06 -19.19 9.59
N TYR A 109 -7.89 -20.17 8.70
CA TYR A 109 -8.98 -21.03 8.25
C TYR A 109 -9.67 -21.77 9.41
N GLY A 110 -8.90 -22.31 10.36
CA GLY A 110 -9.46 -23.00 11.52
C GLY A 110 -10.20 -22.09 12.50
N LEU A 111 -9.85 -20.80 12.56
CA LEU A 111 -10.51 -19.82 13.40
C LEU A 111 -11.80 -19.27 12.75
N ASP A 112 -11.84 -19.20 11.42
CA ASP A 112 -13.00 -18.69 10.67
C ASP A 112 -14.15 -19.72 10.53
N HIS A 113 -13.89 -21.01 10.81
CA HIS A 113 -14.84 -22.10 10.64
C HIS A 113 -15.23 -22.72 11.99
N GLU A 114 -16.47 -22.48 12.41
CA GLU A 114 -17.01 -22.90 13.71
C GLU A 114 -16.94 -24.43 13.89
N GLU A 115 -17.15 -25.20 12.82
CA GLU A 115 -17.11 -26.67 12.85
C GLU A 115 -15.72 -27.26 13.14
N ILE A 116 -14.66 -26.47 12.90
CA ILE A 116 -13.28 -26.84 13.22
C ILE A 116 -12.97 -26.45 14.65
N LEU A 117 -13.46 -25.27 15.07
CA LEU A 117 -13.29 -24.75 16.41
C LEU A 117 -13.93 -25.69 17.46
N GLU A 118 -15.14 -26.17 17.20
CA GLU A 118 -15.85 -27.13 18.06
C GLU A 118 -15.07 -28.44 18.28
N LYS A 119 -14.24 -28.85 17.31
CA LYS A 119 -13.40 -30.07 17.43
C LYS A 119 -12.10 -29.84 18.17
N CYS A 120 -11.75 -28.57 18.41
CA CYS A 120 -10.51 -28.16 19.05
C CYS A 120 -10.71 -27.63 20.48
N LEU A 121 -11.96 -27.35 20.88
CA LEU A 121 -12.40 -27.02 22.24
C LEU A 121 -12.69 -28.29 23.06
#